data_AF-A0AAU0M482-F1
#
_entry.id   AF-A0AAU0M482-F1
#
_cell.length_a   1.000
_cell.length_b   1.000
_cell.length_c   1.000
_cell.angle_alpha   90.00
_cell.angle_beta   90.00
_cell.angle_gamma   90.00
#
_symmetry.space_group_name_H-M   'P 1'
#
loop_
_entity.id
_entity.type
_entity.pdbx_description
1 polymer ?
#
loop_
_entity_poly.entity_id
_entity_poly.type
_entity_poly.pdbx_seq_one_letter_code
_entity_poly.pdbx_strand_id
1 'polypeptide(L)' 'MAGTDPALALTAVLREKLAAARWWVREFSGESAYDKYLERHRRDHGDHPPMTEREFWRSRDRFHEHNVSSGCC' A
#
# COMPACT_ATOMS: atom_id res chain seq x y z
N MET A 1 -16.14 -25.98 34.21
CA MET A 1 -15.98 -25.88 32.75
C MET A 1 -15.86 -24.41 32.44
N ALA A 2 -14.67 -23.95 32.08
CA ALA A 2 -14.40 -22.53 31.86
C ALA A 2 -15.29 -22.04 30.71
N GLY A 3 -16.30 -21.24 31.05
CA GLY A 3 -17.05 -20.48 30.06
C GLY A 3 -16.07 -19.50 29.44
N THR A 4 -15.52 -19.84 28.27
CA THR A 4 -14.89 -18.84 27.42
C THR A 4 -15.96 -17.81 27.11
N ASP A 5 -15.82 -16.62 27.71
CA ASP A 5 -16.69 -15.49 27.41
C ASP A 5 -16.70 -15.30 25.89
N PRO A 6 -17.87 -15.45 25.23
CA PRO A 6 -17.95 -15.38 23.78
C PRO A 6 -17.46 -14.02 23.25
N ALA A 7 -17.50 -12.98 24.08
CA ALA A 7 -16.94 -11.67 23.80
C ALA A 7 -15.40 -11.65 23.71
N LEU A 8 -14.69 -12.41 24.57
CA LEU A 8 -13.23 -12.51 24.50
C LEU A 8 -12.79 -13.34 23.28
N ALA A 9 -13.54 -14.39 22.95
CA ALA A 9 -13.31 -15.16 21.73
C ALA A 9 -13.54 -14.30 20.47
N LEU A 10 -14.62 -13.52 20.42
CA LEU A 10 -14.93 -12.64 19.30
C LEU A 10 -13.86 -11.55 19.10
N THR A 11 -13.38 -10.94 20.18
CA THR A 11 -12.33 -9.90 20.11
C THR A 11 -10.99 -10.46 19.65
N ALA A 12 -10.64 -11.68 20.04
CA ALA A 12 -9.44 -12.37 19.54
C ALA A 12 -9.53 -12.62 18.02
N VAL A 13 -10.64 -13.17 17.55
CA VAL A 13 -10.89 -13.41 16.11
C VAL A 13 -10.88 -12.10 15.32
N LEU A 14 -11.47 -11.03 15.85
CA LEU A 14 -11.47 -9.70 15.22
C LEU A 14 -10.05 -9.13 15.09
N ARG A 15 -9.19 -9.30 16.12
CA ARG A 15 -7.79 -8.86 16.07
C ARG A 15 -6.98 -9.60 15.02
N GLU A 16 -7.14 -10.92 14.92
CA GLU A 16 -6.44 -11.71 13.89
C GLU A 16 -6.90 -11.34 12.48
N LYS A 17 -8.21 -11.14 12.29
CA LYS A 17 -8.79 -10.67 11.03
C LYS A 17 -8.28 -9.29 10.64
N LEU A 18 -8.16 -8.36 11.59
CA LEU A 18 -7.59 -7.02 11.37
C LEU A 18 -6.09 -7.07 11.05
N ALA A 19 -5.32 -7.93 11.71
CA ALA A 19 -3.90 -8.12 11.42
C ALA A 19 -3.68 -8.69 10.01
N ALA A 20 -4.46 -9.70 9.62
CA ALA A 20 -4.45 -10.26 8.28
C ALA A 20 -4.90 -9.23 7.24
N ALA A 21 -5.97 -8.48 7.50
CA ALA A 21 -6.42 -7.39 6.62
C ALA A 21 -5.35 -6.30 6.48
N ARG A 22 -4.65 -5.92 7.56
CA ARG A 22 -3.53 -4.97 7.51
C ARG A 22 -2.36 -5.53 6.70
N TRP A 23 -2.06 -6.81 6.81
CA TRP A 23 -1.04 -7.47 5.99
C TRP A 23 -1.44 -7.45 4.50
N TRP A 24 -2.69 -7.83 4.19
CA TRP A 24 -3.23 -7.78 2.84
C TRP A 24 -3.30 -6.37 2.28
N VAL A 25 -3.71 -5.37 3.05
CA VAL A 25 -3.66 -3.94 2.66
C VAL A 25 -2.20 -3.52 2.44
N ARG A 26 -1.25 -3.97 3.26
CA ARG A 26 0.16 -3.65 3.06
C ARG A 26 0.73 -4.27 1.77
N GLU A 27 0.29 -5.47 1.43
CA GLU A 27 0.68 -6.16 0.20
C GLU A 27 -0.06 -5.61 -1.04
N PHE A 28 -1.34 -5.25 -0.91
CA PHE A 28 -2.25 -5.06 -2.04
C PHE A 28 -2.72 -3.61 -2.25
N SER A 29 -2.66 -2.72 -1.25
CA SER A 29 -3.40 -1.43 -1.31
C SER A 29 -2.88 -0.45 -2.38
N GLY A 30 -1.67 -0.63 -2.92
CA GLY A 30 -1.14 0.32 -3.89
C GLY A 30 -0.88 1.74 -3.31
N GLU A 31 -1.32 2.03 -2.08
CA GLU A 31 -0.95 3.21 -1.27
C GLU A 31 0.54 3.20 -0.90
N SER A 32 1.20 2.03 -0.94
CA SER A 32 2.65 1.90 -0.77
C SER A 32 3.46 2.21 -2.04
N ALA A 33 2.83 2.69 -3.11
CA ALA A 33 3.53 3.07 -4.34
C ALA A 33 4.61 4.13 -4.07
N TYR A 34 4.34 5.06 -3.15
CA TYR A 34 5.32 6.06 -2.73
C TYR A 34 6.46 5.46 -1.91
N ASP A 35 6.19 4.54 -0.98
CA ASP A 35 7.22 3.85 -0.18
C ASP A 35 8.12 2.97 -1.08
N LYS A 36 7.53 2.26 -2.05
CA LYS A 36 8.27 1.51 -3.09
C LYS A 36 9.11 2.42 -3.97
N TYR A 37 8.61 3.62 -4.31
CA TYR A 37 9.39 4.65 -5.02
C TYR A 37 10.58 5.10 -4.16
N LEU A 38 10.40 5.35 -2.87
CA LEU A 38 11.50 5.72 -1.98
C LEU A 38 12.54 4.61 -1.82
N GLU A 39 12.11 3.35 -1.73
CA GLU A 39 13.05 2.21 -1.68
C GLU A 39 13.88 2.11 -2.97
N ARG A 40 13.22 2.21 -4.13
CA ARG A 40 13.89 2.25 -5.45
C ARG A 40 14.84 3.43 -5.56
N HIS A 41 14.38 4.62 -5.19
CA HIS A 41 15.14 5.85 -5.24
C HIS A 41 16.37 5.79 -4.33
N ARG A 42 16.26 5.19 -3.14
CA ARG A 42 17.40 4.96 -2.25
C ARG A 42 18.41 3.95 -2.82
N ARG A 43 17.95 2.95 -3.58
CA ARG A 43 18.84 1.96 -4.23
C ARG A 43 19.55 2.54 -5.46
N ASP A 44 18.84 3.29 -6.29
CA ASP A 44 19.32 3.69 -7.61
C ASP A 44 19.90 5.13 -7.62
N HIS A 45 19.40 6.01 -6.75
CA HIS A 45 19.67 7.46 -6.77
C HIS A 45 19.80 8.06 -5.35
N GLY A 46 20.66 7.47 -4.51
CA GLY A 46 20.93 7.96 -3.15
C GLY A 46 21.49 9.39 -3.07
N ASP A 47 21.97 9.96 -4.18
CA ASP A 47 22.60 11.28 -4.26
C ASP A 47 21.59 12.44 -4.41
N HIS A 48 20.34 12.15 -4.82
CA HIS A 48 19.30 13.17 -5.01
C HIS A 48 18.15 13.03 -4.01
N PRO A 49 17.54 14.13 -3.53
CA PRO A 49 16.35 14.05 -2.71
C PRO A 49 15.18 13.46 -3.51
N PRO A 50 14.42 12.50 -2.94
CA PRO A 50 13.22 11.97 -3.60
C PRO A 50 12.14 13.05 -3.73
N MET A 51 11.27 12.90 -4.73
CA MET A 51 10.07 13.74 -4.88
C MET A 51 9.16 13.60 -3.66
N THR A 52 8.38 14.64 -3.35
CA THR A 52 7.38 14.55 -2.28
C THR A 52 6.22 13.63 -2.68
N GLU A 53 5.51 13.09 -1.70
CA GLU A 53 4.36 12.18 -1.93
C GLU A 53 3.33 12.76 -2.90
N ARG A 54 2.97 14.03 -2.71
CA ARG A 54 2.00 14.72 -3.58
C ARG A 54 2.51 14.85 -5.02
N GLU A 55 3.79 15.13 -5.21
CA GLU A 55 4.40 15.23 -6.54
C GLU A 55 4.48 13.87 -7.24
N PHE A 56 4.79 12.81 -6.48
CA PHE A 56 4.78 11.44 -6.96
C PHE A 56 3.40 11.05 -7.51
N TRP A 57 2.34 11.26 -6.73
CA TRP A 57 0.98 10.95 -7.18
C TRP A 57 0.58 11.76 -8.41
N ARG A 58 0.94 13.05 -8.45
CA ARG A 58 0.64 13.93 -9.59
C ARG A 58 1.40 13.55 -10.86
N SER A 59 2.64 13.08 -10.73
CA SER A 59 3.44 12.57 -11.85
C SER A 59 2.88 11.25 -12.37
N ARG A 60 2.45 10.36 -11.45
CA ARG A 60 1.85 9.07 -11.80
C ARG A 60 0.53 9.24 -12.54
N ASP A 61 -0.29 10.19 -12.09
CA ASP A 61 -1.56 10.54 -12.73
C ASP A 61 -1.35 11.04 -14.15
N ARG A 62 -0.44 12.01 -14.36
CA ARG A 62 -0.01 12.44 -15.71
C ARG A 62 0.49 11.29 -16.57
N PHE A 63 1.28 10.40 -15.99
CA PHE A 63 1.75 9.22 -16.71
C PHE A 63 0.58 8.33 -17.14
N HIS A 64 -0.42 8.10 -16.27
CA HIS A 64 -1.61 7.35 -16.64
C HIS A 64 -2.44 8.04 -17.73
N GLU A 65 -2.62 9.36 -17.66
CA GLU A 65 -3.35 10.14 -18.68
C GLU A 65 -2.68 10.07 -20.05
N HIS A 66 -1.35 10.23 -20.10
CA HIS A 66 -0.60 10.25 -21.36
C HIS A 66 -0.19 8.87 -21.88
N ASN A 67 -0.22 7.85 -21.02
CA ASN A 67 0.17 6.49 -21.33
C ASN A 67 -1.01 5.52 -21.20
N VAL A 68 -2.23 6.01 -21.42
CA VAL A 68 -3.33 5.15 -21.85
C VAL A 68 -2.96 4.70 -23.27
N SER A 69 -2.32 3.54 -23.39
CA SER A 69 -2.24 2.87 -24.67
C SER A 69 -3.66 2.51 -25.08
N SER A 70 -4.35 3.43 -25.77
CA SER A 70 -5.55 3.13 -26.53
C SER A 70 -5.11 2.12 -27.57
N GLY A 71 -5.23 0.83 -27.24
CA GLY A 71 -5.03 -0.25 -28.18
C GLY A 71 -6.03 -0.05 -29.30
N CYS A 72 -5.60 0.60 -30.37
CA CYS A 72 -6.31 0.54 -31.62
C CYS A 72 -5.83 -0.75 -32.30
N CYS A 73 -6.79 -1.62 -32.57
CA CYS A 73 -6.65 -2.84 -33.34
C CYS A 73 -5.89 -2.64 -34.64
#